data_AF-A0A2D9LT21-F1
#
_entry.id   AF-A0A2D9LT21-F1
#
_cell.length_a   1.000
_cell.length_b   1.000
_cell.length_c   1.000
_cell.angle_alpha   90.00
_cell.angle_beta   90.00
_cell.angle_gamma   90.00
#
_symmetry.space_group_name_H-M   'P 1'
#
loop_
_entity.id
_entity.type
_entity.pdbx_description
1 polymer ?
#
loop_
_entity_poly.entity_id
_entity_poly.type
_entity_poly.pdbx_seq_one_letter_code
_entity_poly.pdbx_strand_id
1 'polypeptide(L)'
;MTSPKMVFVSGNFNVLHPGHLRLFRFACELGDRLVVGVHSDRLGGEAAHVPQDLRLEGVKANSYVDEALLIDVPVESVVDQLRPDFVVKGNEHQGFPNPELEVLNRYGGQLVFSSGEAVFSSVDLIKKDLQRAARTVTHVPTGFLSRHEITPDRLGSIINDFRNIQVCVIGDLIVDEYLTCDPLGMSQEAPALVVTPIHTQRFIGGSGIVAGHAAGLGAKVCYMSVSGNDDTRDFAYGELQRFGLDTTLLGDDTRPTTLKQRFRADGITLLGVSHLHQGAIDVNLQDKILERFEAVVPDCQLVVFSDFNYGCLPQALVERLIELGQLHGVMMAADSQSSSQIGDVSRFKGMHLLTPTEHEARVSLRNHQDGLVVLAEQLRDKSEARNLILKLGQEGALLHLESAE
;
A
#
# COMPACT_ATOMS: atom_id res chain seq x y z
N MET A 1 -16.63 41.66 -10.88
CA MET A 1 -15.71 40.87 -10.05
C MET A 1 -16.58 40.03 -9.15
N THR A 2 -16.63 38.71 -9.38
CA THR A 2 -17.28 37.76 -8.47
C THR A 2 -16.57 37.82 -7.12
N SER A 3 -17.33 37.79 -6.02
CA SER A 3 -16.75 37.67 -4.68
C SER A 3 -15.88 36.39 -4.61
N PRO A 4 -14.73 36.41 -3.92
CA PRO A 4 -13.91 35.21 -3.76
C PRO A 4 -14.74 34.13 -3.05
N LYS A 5 -14.77 32.94 -3.61
CA LYS A 5 -15.56 31.83 -3.08
C LYS A 5 -14.85 31.18 -1.90
N MET A 6 -15.55 31.04 -0.79
CA MET A 6 -15.02 30.39 0.41
C MET A 6 -15.43 28.92 0.46
N VAL A 7 -14.47 28.06 0.75
CA VAL A 7 -14.68 26.63 0.97
C VAL A 7 -14.35 26.30 2.41
N PHE A 8 -15.23 25.52 3.05
CA PHE A 8 -15.06 25.08 4.43
C PHE A 8 -14.97 23.56 4.52
N VAL A 9 -13.97 23.07 5.24
CA VAL A 9 -13.80 21.65 5.59
C VAL A 9 -13.70 21.56 7.11
N SER A 10 -14.32 20.56 7.73
CA SER A 10 -14.18 20.34 9.17
C SER A 10 -14.00 18.88 9.54
N GLY A 11 -13.35 18.61 10.66
CA GLY A 11 -13.10 17.27 11.16
C GLY A 11 -12.17 17.21 12.36
N ASN A 12 -11.95 16.00 12.88
CA ASN A 12 -11.02 15.77 13.99
C ASN A 12 -9.56 15.89 13.54
N PHE A 13 -9.18 15.33 12.39
CA PHE A 13 -7.80 15.35 11.88
C PHE A 13 -6.76 14.83 12.88
N ASN A 14 -7.03 13.68 13.52
CA ASN A 14 -6.09 13.05 14.46
C ASN A 14 -4.68 12.93 13.90
N VAL A 15 -4.57 12.43 12.67
CA VAL A 15 -3.34 12.41 11.90
C VAL A 15 -3.66 12.88 10.48
N LEU A 16 -2.87 13.81 9.95
CA LEU A 16 -2.94 14.15 8.55
C LEU A 16 -2.30 13.04 7.71
N HIS A 17 -3.12 12.39 6.90
CA HIS A 17 -2.72 11.38 5.95
C HIS A 17 -3.08 11.85 4.52
N PRO A 18 -2.60 11.16 3.47
CA PRO A 18 -2.79 11.62 2.10
C PRO A 18 -4.25 11.81 1.67
N GLY A 19 -5.18 11.00 2.17
CA GLY A 19 -6.62 11.24 1.99
C GLY A 19 -7.08 12.66 2.36
N HIS A 20 -6.64 13.21 3.51
CA HIS A 20 -6.94 14.61 3.88
C HIS A 20 -6.32 15.61 2.89
N LEU A 21 -5.11 15.33 2.40
CA LEU A 21 -4.44 16.19 1.41
C LEU A 21 -5.21 16.24 0.08
N ARG A 22 -5.76 15.10 -0.36
CA ARG A 22 -6.58 15.03 -1.57
C ARG A 22 -7.91 15.77 -1.38
N LEU A 23 -8.52 15.65 -0.20
CA LEU A 23 -9.72 16.41 0.18
C LEU A 23 -9.46 17.92 0.15
N PHE A 24 -8.38 18.39 0.78
CA PHE A 24 -8.00 19.81 0.79
C PHE A 24 -7.69 20.32 -0.63
N ARG A 25 -6.97 19.53 -1.43
CA ARG A 25 -6.70 19.86 -2.84
C ARG A 25 -8.00 20.02 -3.64
N PHE A 26 -8.93 19.08 -3.50
CA PHE A 26 -10.25 19.16 -4.15
C PHE A 26 -11.03 20.39 -3.67
N ALA A 27 -10.97 20.70 -2.37
CA ALA A 27 -11.61 21.90 -1.83
C ALA A 27 -11.03 23.19 -2.44
N CYS A 28 -9.71 23.27 -2.68
CA CYS A 28 -9.08 24.38 -3.41
C CYS A 28 -9.50 24.49 -4.89
N GLU A 29 -9.98 23.40 -5.51
CA GLU A 29 -10.49 23.44 -6.89
C GLU A 29 -11.90 24.07 -6.97
N LEU A 30 -12.65 24.09 -5.85
CA LEU A 30 -14.02 24.60 -5.77
C LEU A 30 -14.10 26.11 -5.49
N GLY A 31 -13.09 26.70 -4.85
CA GLY A 31 -13.11 28.10 -4.47
C GLY A 31 -11.72 28.71 -4.26
N ASP A 32 -11.71 30.01 -3.93
CA ASP A 32 -10.51 30.84 -3.87
C ASP A 32 -9.85 30.84 -2.48
N ARG A 33 -10.56 30.41 -1.44
CA ARG A 33 -10.09 30.40 -0.05
C ARG A 33 -10.60 29.18 0.71
N LEU A 34 -9.69 28.34 1.20
CA LEU A 34 -9.97 27.16 2.02
C LEU A 34 -9.79 27.46 3.51
N VAL A 35 -10.89 27.35 4.27
CA VAL A 35 -10.89 27.40 5.73
C VAL A 35 -11.11 26.00 6.29
N VAL A 36 -10.24 25.54 7.21
CA VAL A 36 -10.35 24.22 7.84
C VAL A 36 -10.65 24.34 9.34
N GLY A 37 -11.79 23.81 9.78
CA GLY A 37 -12.19 23.72 11.18
C GLY A 37 -11.74 22.42 11.84
N VAL A 38 -10.84 22.50 12.82
CA VAL A 38 -10.38 21.36 13.63
C VAL A 38 -11.25 21.25 14.88
N HIS A 39 -11.90 20.11 15.09
CA HIS A 39 -12.75 19.91 16.27
C HIS A 39 -11.94 19.97 17.57
N SER A 40 -12.42 20.65 18.60
CA SER A 40 -11.81 20.64 19.94
C SER A 40 -11.80 19.24 20.55
N ASP A 41 -10.97 19.00 21.56
CA ASP A 41 -10.98 17.72 22.27
C ASP A 41 -12.34 17.44 22.93
N ARG A 42 -13.07 18.50 23.34
CA ARG A 42 -14.44 18.39 23.86
C ARG A 42 -15.44 17.95 22.78
N LEU A 43 -15.36 18.54 21.59
CA LEU A 43 -16.27 18.24 20.49
C LEU A 43 -15.96 16.89 19.83
N GLY A 44 -14.67 16.56 19.68
CA GLY A 44 -14.20 15.30 19.12
C GLY A 44 -14.39 14.11 20.06
N GLY A 45 -14.44 14.33 21.37
CA GLY A 45 -14.68 13.29 22.37
C GLY A 45 -13.70 12.12 22.24
N GLU A 46 -14.20 10.89 22.33
CA GLU A 46 -13.38 9.68 22.19
C GLU A 46 -12.74 9.52 20.80
N ALA A 47 -13.29 10.19 19.78
CA ALA A 47 -12.73 10.18 18.44
C ALA A 47 -11.57 11.18 18.24
N ALA A 48 -11.18 11.94 19.28
CA ALA A 48 -9.99 12.78 19.30
C ALA A 48 -8.82 12.06 20.02
N HIS A 49 -8.00 11.35 19.26
CA HIS A 49 -6.88 10.55 19.79
C HIS A 49 -5.59 11.36 19.96
N VAL A 50 -5.50 12.51 19.31
CA VAL A 50 -4.34 13.41 19.37
C VAL A 50 -4.78 14.74 19.98
N PRO A 51 -4.00 15.38 20.87
CA PRO A 51 -4.36 16.68 21.43
C PRO A 51 -4.68 17.73 20.37
N GLN A 52 -5.74 18.51 20.59
CA GLN A 52 -6.24 19.49 19.63
C GLN A 52 -5.19 20.46 19.09
N ASP A 53 -4.23 20.87 19.91
CA ASP A 53 -3.19 21.83 19.51
C ASP A 53 -2.26 21.24 18.45
N LEU A 54 -1.90 19.95 18.59
CA LEU A 54 -1.09 19.23 17.62
C LEU A 54 -1.85 18.98 16.31
N ARG A 55 -3.15 18.66 16.41
CA ARG A 55 -4.03 18.48 15.23
C ARG A 55 -4.15 19.81 14.46
N LEU A 56 -4.38 20.91 15.17
CA LEU A 56 -4.46 22.25 14.60
C LEU A 56 -3.14 22.69 13.97
N GLU A 57 -2.00 22.44 14.64
CA GLU A 57 -0.67 22.72 14.09
C GLU A 57 -0.43 21.96 12.77
N GLY A 58 -0.80 20.68 12.73
CA GLY A 58 -0.70 19.85 11.52
C GLY A 58 -1.49 20.45 10.35
N VAL A 59 -2.74 20.86 10.59
CA VAL A 59 -3.58 21.51 9.56
C VAL A 59 -3.00 22.86 9.14
N LYS A 60 -2.52 23.69 10.07
CA LYS A 60 -1.90 24.99 9.77
C LYS A 60 -0.63 24.88 8.94
N ALA A 61 0.13 23.80 9.11
CA ALA A 61 1.36 23.56 8.35
C ALA A 61 1.09 23.13 6.88
N ASN A 62 -0.18 22.95 6.50
CA ASN A 62 -0.54 22.47 5.17
C ASN A 62 -0.60 23.60 4.13
N SER A 63 0.07 23.42 3.00
CA SER A 63 0.14 24.45 1.94
C SER A 63 -1.17 24.71 1.20
N TYR A 64 -2.16 23.83 1.29
CA TYR A 64 -3.47 24.04 0.68
C TYR A 64 -4.43 24.83 1.58
N VAL A 65 -4.13 24.94 2.87
CA VAL A 65 -5.05 25.55 3.85
C VAL A 65 -4.70 27.01 4.05
N ASP A 66 -5.62 27.91 3.68
CA ASP A 66 -5.44 29.36 3.86
C ASP A 66 -5.64 29.78 5.32
N GLU A 67 -6.61 29.15 6.00
CA GLU A 67 -6.90 29.42 7.41
C GLU A 67 -7.32 28.13 8.12
N ALA A 68 -6.79 27.90 9.33
CA ALA A 68 -7.21 26.80 10.18
C ALA A 68 -7.64 27.32 11.55
N LEU A 69 -8.82 26.89 12.00
CA LEU A 69 -9.45 27.35 13.23
C LEU A 69 -9.87 26.16 14.10
N LEU A 70 -9.87 26.36 15.41
CA LEU A 70 -10.38 25.36 16.36
C LEU A 70 -11.89 25.57 16.54
N ILE A 71 -12.70 24.54 16.36
CA ILE A 71 -14.14 24.59 16.58
C ILE A 71 -14.54 23.85 17.86
N ASP A 72 -15.24 24.55 18.74
CA ASP A 72 -15.69 24.03 20.03
C ASP A 72 -17.23 24.13 20.19
N VAL A 73 -17.90 24.45 19.08
CA VAL A 73 -19.36 24.62 18.95
C VAL A 73 -19.86 23.72 17.81
N PRO A 74 -21.18 23.45 17.72
CA PRO A 74 -21.74 22.67 16.62
C PRO A 74 -21.39 23.25 15.25
N VAL A 75 -21.09 22.39 14.28
CA VAL A 75 -20.56 22.77 12.96
C VAL A 75 -21.50 23.72 12.21
N GLU A 76 -22.81 23.54 12.36
CA GLU A 76 -23.84 24.38 11.77
C GLU A 76 -23.77 25.84 12.27
N SER A 77 -23.31 26.06 13.51
CA SER A 77 -23.10 27.41 14.06
C SER A 77 -21.89 28.07 13.42
N VAL A 78 -20.84 27.29 13.14
CA VAL A 78 -19.64 27.78 12.43
C VAL A 78 -19.98 28.13 10.98
N VAL A 79 -20.76 27.27 10.31
CA VAL A 79 -21.23 27.50 8.93
C VAL A 79 -22.14 28.73 8.85
N ASP A 80 -23.00 28.98 9.84
CA ASP A 80 -23.85 30.18 9.87
C ASP A 80 -23.04 31.47 10.05
N GLN A 81 -21.93 31.41 10.78
CA GLN A 81 -21.02 32.55 10.98
C GLN A 81 -20.12 32.81 9.78
N LEU A 82 -19.49 31.76 9.24
CA LEU A 82 -18.54 31.88 8.11
C LEU A 82 -19.25 32.10 6.77
N ARG A 83 -20.47 31.57 6.62
CA ARG A 83 -21.27 31.56 5.39
C ARG A 83 -20.47 31.11 4.13
N PRO A 84 -19.80 29.95 4.15
CA PRO A 84 -19.02 29.47 3.01
C PRO A 84 -19.91 29.17 1.79
N ASP A 85 -19.39 29.39 0.59
CA ASP A 85 -20.05 28.99 -0.66
C ASP A 85 -20.14 27.46 -0.77
N PHE A 86 -19.12 26.76 -0.28
CA PHE A 86 -19.05 25.30 -0.29
C PHE A 86 -18.63 24.74 1.07
N VAL A 87 -19.31 23.70 1.53
CA VAL A 87 -18.81 22.81 2.59
C VAL A 87 -18.42 21.49 1.93
N VAL A 88 -17.22 21.01 2.19
CA VAL A 88 -16.69 19.78 1.58
C VAL A 88 -16.47 18.72 2.66
N LYS A 89 -16.98 17.50 2.42
CA LYS A 89 -16.83 16.33 3.31
C LYS A 89 -16.38 15.09 2.54
N GLY A 90 -15.76 14.13 3.24
CA GLY A 90 -15.49 12.80 2.70
C GLY A 90 -16.77 12.08 2.25
N ASN A 91 -16.70 11.24 1.21
CA ASN A 91 -17.86 10.51 0.70
C ASN A 91 -18.48 9.59 1.75
N GLU A 92 -17.68 9.09 2.68
CA GLU A 92 -18.13 8.30 3.82
C GLU A 92 -19.18 9.01 4.68
N HIS A 93 -19.29 10.35 4.61
CA HIS A 93 -20.27 11.12 5.37
C HIS A 93 -21.60 11.35 4.63
N GLN A 94 -21.72 10.97 3.36
CA GLN A 94 -22.89 11.26 2.53
C GLN A 94 -24.18 10.61 3.07
N GLY A 95 -24.08 9.43 3.68
CA GLY A 95 -25.21 8.69 4.26
C GLY A 95 -25.59 9.08 5.70
N PHE A 96 -24.84 9.99 6.34
CA PHE A 96 -25.05 10.38 7.73
C PHE A 96 -25.82 11.72 7.84
N PRO A 97 -26.34 12.09 9.03
CA PRO A 97 -26.92 13.41 9.24
C PRO A 97 -25.88 14.53 9.00
N ASN A 98 -26.26 15.55 8.23
CA ASN A 98 -25.42 16.71 7.89
C ASN A 98 -26.14 18.02 8.30
N PRO A 99 -26.07 18.43 9.58
CA PRO A 99 -26.81 19.60 10.10
C PRO A 99 -26.47 20.93 9.39
N GLU A 100 -25.25 21.06 8.87
CA GLU A 100 -24.79 22.18 8.06
C GLU A 100 -25.61 22.41 6.78
N LEU A 101 -26.24 21.36 6.23
CA LEU A 101 -27.03 21.44 5.00
C LEU A 101 -28.22 22.39 5.13
N GLU A 102 -28.90 22.37 6.28
CA GLU A 102 -30.04 23.26 6.54
C GLU A 102 -29.61 24.73 6.55
N VAL A 103 -28.43 25.02 7.09
CA VAL A 103 -27.88 26.37 7.17
C VAL A 103 -27.44 26.85 5.79
N LEU A 104 -26.72 26.01 5.03
CA LEU A 104 -26.27 26.29 3.66
C LEU A 104 -27.44 26.66 2.74
N ASN A 105 -28.55 25.91 2.83
CA ASN A 105 -29.75 26.15 2.02
C ASN A 105 -30.39 27.52 2.26
N ARG A 106 -30.20 28.14 3.45
CA ARG A 106 -30.78 29.47 3.76
C ARG A 106 -30.15 30.59 2.94
N TYR A 107 -28.93 30.41 2.45
CA TYR A 107 -28.20 31.43 1.71
C TYR A 107 -27.59 30.96 0.38
N GLY A 108 -27.89 29.72 -0.03
CA GLY A 108 -27.49 29.19 -1.33
C GLY A 108 -26.09 28.56 -1.38
N GLY A 109 -25.49 28.25 -0.23
CA GLY A 109 -24.26 27.46 -0.17
C GLY A 109 -24.51 25.99 -0.54
N GLN A 110 -23.45 25.27 -0.89
CA GLN A 110 -23.54 23.87 -1.35
C GLN A 110 -22.74 22.92 -0.45
N LEU A 111 -23.33 21.76 -0.15
CA LEU A 111 -22.63 20.66 0.48
C LEU A 111 -22.13 19.70 -0.60
N VAL A 112 -20.81 19.47 -0.62
CA VAL A 112 -20.15 18.63 -1.62
C VAL A 112 -19.46 17.46 -0.93
N PHE A 113 -19.65 16.26 -1.46
CA PHE A 113 -18.99 15.05 -0.98
C PHE A 113 -17.91 14.63 -1.96
N SER A 114 -16.70 14.39 -1.44
CA SER A 114 -15.57 13.87 -2.20
C SER A 114 -14.56 13.29 -1.23
N SER A 115 -13.95 12.15 -1.54
CA SER A 115 -12.80 11.62 -0.80
C SER A 115 -11.47 12.01 -1.44
N GLY A 116 -11.52 12.88 -2.45
CA GLY A 116 -10.43 13.10 -3.40
C GLY A 116 -10.23 11.86 -4.25
N GLU A 117 -10.58 11.91 -5.54
CA GLU A 117 -10.45 10.74 -6.40
C GLU A 117 -9.01 10.20 -6.38
N ALA A 118 -8.86 8.90 -6.14
CA ALA A 118 -7.63 8.17 -6.42
C ALA A 118 -7.51 7.99 -7.94
N VAL A 119 -7.48 9.09 -8.69
CA VAL A 119 -7.30 8.99 -10.14
C VAL A 119 -5.86 8.60 -10.35
N PHE A 120 -5.61 7.34 -10.69
CA PHE A 120 -4.36 6.91 -11.30
C PHE A 120 -4.32 7.40 -12.76
N SER A 121 -4.51 8.70 -12.95
CA SER A 121 -4.64 9.34 -14.26
C SER A 121 -3.28 9.44 -14.93
N SER A 122 -3.28 9.41 -16.26
CA SER A 122 -2.09 9.66 -17.08
C SER A 122 -1.40 10.97 -16.70
N VAL A 123 -2.14 11.96 -16.19
CA VAL A 123 -1.60 13.25 -15.70
C VAL A 123 -0.78 13.08 -14.42
N ASP A 124 -1.17 12.20 -13.51
CA ASP A 124 -0.40 11.93 -12.28
C ASP A 124 0.87 11.12 -12.58
N LEU A 125 0.85 10.25 -13.60
CA LEU A 125 2.05 9.61 -14.13
C LEU A 125 3.01 10.65 -14.74
N ILE A 126 2.49 11.58 -15.54
CA ILE A 126 3.28 12.68 -16.14
C ILE A 126 3.86 13.60 -15.05
N LYS A 127 3.08 13.95 -14.02
CA LYS A 127 3.58 14.75 -12.88
C LYS A 127 4.66 14.02 -12.09
N LYS A 128 4.55 12.70 -11.89
CA LYS A 128 5.59 11.89 -11.23
C LYS A 128 6.92 11.90 -11.99
N ASP A 129 6.87 11.86 -13.33
CA ASP A 129 8.08 11.96 -14.16
C ASP A 129 8.68 13.38 -14.16
N LEU A 130 7.84 14.42 -14.14
CA LEU A 130 8.27 15.82 -14.05
C LEU A 130 8.83 16.18 -12.65
N GLN A 131 8.36 15.54 -11.59
CA GLN A 131 8.76 15.80 -10.20
C GLN A 131 9.83 14.83 -9.67
N ARG A 132 10.75 14.38 -10.54
CA ARG A 132 11.93 13.56 -10.18
C ARG A 132 12.98 14.30 -9.33
N ALA A 133 12.61 15.32 -8.57
CA ALA A 133 13.47 15.84 -7.52
C ALA A 133 13.40 14.86 -6.35
N ALA A 134 14.50 14.16 -6.09
CA ALA A 134 14.65 13.36 -4.87
C ALA A 134 14.33 14.25 -3.67
N ARG A 135 13.18 14.02 -3.03
CA ARG A 135 12.83 14.68 -1.78
C ARG A 135 13.82 14.17 -0.73
N THR A 136 14.90 14.92 -0.57
CA THR A 136 15.89 14.64 0.46
C THR A 136 15.23 15.01 1.78
N VAL A 137 15.19 14.06 2.73
CA VAL A 137 14.76 14.37 4.09
C VAL A 137 15.82 15.31 4.67
N THR A 138 15.55 16.61 4.65
CA THR A 138 16.50 17.64 5.07
C THR A 138 16.65 17.71 6.58
N HIS A 139 15.67 17.21 7.34
CA HIS A 139 15.66 17.24 8.80
C HIS A 139 15.17 15.93 9.39
N VAL A 140 15.94 15.40 10.33
CA VAL A 140 15.55 14.24 11.13
C VAL A 140 14.42 14.65 12.08
N PRO A 141 13.30 13.90 12.17
CA PRO A 141 12.15 14.28 12.99
C PRO A 141 12.38 13.98 14.48
N THR A 142 13.28 14.72 15.12
CA THR A 142 13.74 14.49 16.51
C THR A 142 12.61 14.44 17.53
N GLY A 143 11.55 15.25 17.37
CA GLY A 143 10.37 15.23 18.23
C GLY A 143 9.60 13.90 18.14
N PHE A 144 9.43 13.35 16.94
CA PHE A 144 8.79 12.04 16.76
C PHE A 144 9.67 10.92 17.34
N LEU A 145 10.96 10.93 17.03
CA LEU A 145 11.90 9.94 17.56
C LEU A 145 11.93 9.92 19.09
N SER A 146 11.92 11.09 19.72
CA SER A 146 11.94 11.22 21.18
C SER A 146 10.65 10.71 21.81
N ARG A 147 9.48 11.05 21.23
CA ARG A 147 8.17 10.57 21.73
C ARG A 147 7.97 9.07 21.64
N HIS A 148 8.62 8.41 20.67
CA HIS A 148 8.50 6.97 20.44
C HIS A 148 9.76 6.18 20.87
N GLU A 149 10.67 6.84 21.59
CA GLU A 149 11.92 6.24 22.09
C GLU A 149 12.72 5.53 20.99
N ILE A 150 12.76 6.14 19.80
CA ILE A 150 13.50 5.61 18.65
C ILE A 150 14.90 6.21 18.70
N THR A 151 15.86 5.43 19.20
CA THR A 151 17.28 5.80 19.24
C THR A 151 18.09 5.00 18.23
N PRO A 152 19.23 5.53 17.73
CA PRO A 152 20.14 4.76 16.86
C PRO A 152 20.57 3.43 17.48
N ASP A 153 20.84 3.40 18.78
CA ASP A 153 21.24 2.17 19.49
C ASP A 153 20.12 1.13 19.51
N ARG A 154 18.88 1.56 19.76
CA ARG A 154 17.71 0.67 19.72
C ARG A 154 17.49 0.10 18.32
N LEU A 155 17.60 0.94 17.28
CA LEU A 155 17.51 0.49 15.89
C LEU A 155 18.60 -0.53 15.56
N GLY A 156 19.84 -0.26 15.99
CA GLY A 156 20.96 -1.20 15.85
C GLY A 156 20.71 -2.53 16.55
N SER A 157 20.15 -2.51 17.77
CA SER A 157 19.77 -3.73 18.50
C SER A 157 18.73 -4.54 17.73
N ILE A 158 17.65 -3.90 17.27
CA ILE A 158 16.58 -4.56 16.51
C ILE A 158 17.14 -5.25 15.26
N ILE A 159 18.00 -4.57 14.49
CA ILE A 159 18.62 -5.15 13.30
C ILE A 159 19.49 -6.36 13.67
N ASN A 160 20.27 -6.27 14.75
CA ASN A 160 21.10 -7.38 15.21
C ASN A 160 20.28 -8.59 15.67
N ASP A 161 19.08 -8.38 16.20
CA ASP A 161 18.21 -9.44 16.72
C ASP A 161 17.54 -10.25 15.61
N PHE A 162 17.49 -9.76 14.37
CA PHE A 162 16.95 -10.51 13.23
C PHE A 162 17.66 -11.84 12.98
N ARG A 163 18.93 -11.98 13.36
CA ARG A 163 19.66 -13.27 13.29
C ARG A 163 19.06 -14.40 14.13
N ASN A 164 18.24 -14.04 15.11
CA ASN A 164 17.55 -14.96 16.00
C ASN A 164 16.16 -15.36 15.47
N ILE A 165 15.74 -14.79 14.34
CA ILE A 165 14.42 -15.01 13.75
C ILE A 165 14.54 -16.00 12.59
N GLN A 166 13.64 -16.98 12.59
CA GLN A 166 13.40 -17.86 11.47
C GLN A 166 12.10 -17.44 10.75
N VAL A 167 12.24 -17.17 9.46
CA VAL A 167 11.16 -16.70 8.59
C VAL A 167 10.87 -17.75 7.53
N CYS A 168 9.59 -18.10 7.36
CA CYS A 168 9.13 -18.88 6.22
C CYS A 168 8.48 -17.95 5.19
N VAL A 169 8.97 -17.93 3.96
CA VAL A 169 8.38 -17.15 2.85
C VAL A 169 7.80 -18.10 1.81
N ILE A 170 6.50 -17.94 1.52
CA ILE A 170 5.76 -18.77 0.56
C ILE A 170 5.09 -17.84 -0.45
N GLY A 171 5.26 -18.10 -1.74
CA GLY A 171 4.62 -17.26 -2.75
C GLY A 171 5.15 -17.39 -4.16
N ASP A 172 4.66 -16.54 -5.06
CA ASP A 172 5.00 -16.61 -6.48
C ASP A 172 6.44 -16.12 -6.76
N LEU A 173 7.29 -17.04 -7.27
CA LEU A 173 8.62 -16.69 -7.77
C LEU A 173 8.50 -15.90 -9.08
N ILE A 174 9.21 -14.78 -9.17
CA ILE A 174 9.29 -13.96 -10.38
C ILE A 174 10.76 -13.66 -10.67
N VAL A 175 11.15 -13.73 -11.93
CA VAL A 175 12.40 -13.15 -12.42
C VAL A 175 12.07 -11.88 -13.20
N ASP A 176 12.69 -10.76 -12.83
CA ASP A 176 12.58 -9.51 -13.56
C ASP A 176 13.78 -9.37 -14.51
N GLU A 177 13.54 -9.20 -15.81
CA GLU A 177 14.57 -9.02 -16.82
C GLU A 177 14.46 -7.63 -17.45
N TYR A 178 15.56 -6.87 -17.41
CA TYR A 178 15.65 -5.55 -18.00
C TYR A 178 16.53 -5.60 -19.24
N LEU A 179 15.92 -5.29 -20.38
CA LEU A 179 16.61 -5.19 -21.66
C LEU A 179 16.79 -3.71 -21.96
N THR A 180 18.03 -3.23 -21.91
CA THR A 180 18.39 -1.90 -22.38
C THR A 180 18.54 -1.96 -23.88
N CYS A 181 17.86 -1.06 -24.59
CA CYS A 181 17.75 -1.06 -26.03
C CYS A 181 18.09 0.32 -26.60
N ASP A 182 18.74 0.31 -27.77
CA ASP A 182 18.90 1.51 -28.59
C ASP A 182 17.72 1.62 -29.58
N PRO A 183 17.08 2.79 -29.70
CA PRO A 183 16.02 3.01 -30.66
C PRO A 183 16.59 3.13 -32.08
N LEU A 184 16.09 2.28 -32.99
CA LEU A 184 16.47 2.31 -34.40
C LEU A 184 15.55 3.23 -35.23
N GLY A 185 14.33 3.46 -34.75
CA GLY A 185 13.32 4.32 -35.39
C GLY A 185 11.98 3.63 -35.55
N MET A 186 11.11 4.19 -36.39
CA MET A 186 9.80 3.60 -36.69
C MET A 186 9.93 2.51 -37.76
N SER A 187 9.18 1.41 -37.59
CA SER A 187 9.05 0.37 -38.61
C SER A 187 8.34 0.92 -39.86
N GLN A 188 8.77 0.44 -41.03
CA GLN A 188 8.12 0.71 -42.32
C GLN A 188 6.98 -0.29 -42.61
N GLU A 189 6.88 -1.38 -41.83
CA GLU A 189 5.91 -2.46 -42.00
C GLU A 189 4.68 -2.30 -41.09
N ALA A 190 4.88 -1.71 -39.92
CA ALA A 190 3.83 -1.47 -38.92
C ALA A 190 4.14 -0.18 -38.14
N PRO A 191 3.14 0.49 -37.54
CA PRO A 191 3.35 1.68 -36.71
C PRO A 191 3.94 1.30 -35.34
N ALA A 192 5.14 0.73 -35.34
CA ALA A 192 5.83 0.23 -34.16
C ALA A 192 7.24 0.84 -34.06
N LEU A 193 7.67 1.11 -32.83
CA LEU A 193 9.04 1.48 -32.52
C LEU A 193 9.93 0.24 -32.63
N VAL A 194 11.00 0.34 -33.42
CA VAL A 194 12.02 -0.71 -33.57
C VAL A 194 13.19 -0.37 -32.67
N VAL A 195 13.61 -1.34 -31.87
CA VAL A 195 14.73 -1.21 -30.94
C VAL A 195 15.66 -2.43 -31.03
N THR A 196 16.93 -2.26 -30.69
CA THR A 196 17.89 -3.36 -30.59
C THR A 196 18.39 -3.49 -29.16
N PRO A 197 18.28 -4.67 -28.51
CA PRO A 197 18.84 -4.88 -27.17
C PRO A 197 20.37 -4.81 -27.19
N ILE A 198 20.95 -4.00 -26.30
CA ILE A 198 22.40 -3.85 -26.12
C ILE A 198 22.90 -4.43 -24.81
N HIS A 199 22.03 -4.55 -23.81
CA HIS A 199 22.37 -5.11 -22.50
C HIS A 199 21.14 -5.75 -21.86
N THR A 200 21.34 -6.91 -21.24
CA THR A 200 20.30 -7.64 -20.51
C THR A 200 20.77 -7.88 -19.08
N GLN A 201 19.90 -7.58 -18.11
CA GLN A 201 20.16 -7.83 -16.70
C GLN A 201 18.94 -8.49 -16.06
N ARG A 202 19.15 -9.61 -15.37
CA ARG A 202 18.11 -10.35 -14.63
C ARG A 202 18.25 -10.09 -13.13
N PHE A 203 17.12 -10.08 -12.43
CA PHE A 203 17.01 -9.93 -10.99
C PHE A 203 15.99 -10.92 -10.44
N ILE A 204 16.23 -11.40 -9.21
CA ILE A 204 15.18 -12.07 -8.45
C ILE A 204 14.11 -11.05 -8.07
N GLY A 205 12.84 -11.42 -8.25
CA GLY A 205 11.67 -10.65 -7.86
C GLY A 205 10.68 -11.53 -7.10
N GLY A 206 9.44 -11.06 -7.00
CA GLY A 206 8.35 -11.83 -6.41
C GLY A 206 8.59 -12.16 -4.93
N SER A 207 8.17 -13.36 -4.52
CA SER A 207 8.44 -13.88 -3.18
C SER A 207 9.93 -14.14 -2.92
N GLY A 208 10.72 -14.39 -3.98
CA GLY A 208 12.16 -14.65 -3.89
C GLY A 208 12.97 -13.46 -3.37
N ILE A 209 12.66 -12.23 -3.82
CA ILE A 209 13.34 -11.04 -3.28
C ILE A 209 12.90 -10.71 -1.85
N VAL A 210 11.65 -11.03 -1.47
CA VAL A 210 11.17 -10.89 -0.08
C VAL A 210 11.99 -11.78 0.85
N ALA A 211 12.22 -13.04 0.45
CA ALA A 211 13.10 -13.96 1.16
C ALA A 211 14.56 -13.45 1.22
N GLY A 212 15.08 -12.94 0.10
CA GLY A 212 16.41 -12.34 0.03
C GLY A 212 16.60 -11.14 0.97
N HIS A 213 15.60 -10.26 1.08
CA HIS A 213 15.62 -9.14 2.02
C HIS A 213 15.61 -9.60 3.48
N ALA A 214 14.78 -10.59 3.83
CA ALA A 214 14.78 -11.16 5.17
C ALA A 214 16.14 -11.77 5.55
N ALA A 215 16.76 -12.51 4.62
CA ALA A 215 18.10 -13.07 4.81
C ALA A 215 19.19 -11.99 4.89
N GLY A 216 19.10 -10.94 4.07
CA GLY A 216 20.01 -9.79 4.08
C GLY A 216 19.95 -8.99 5.39
N LEU A 217 18.81 -9.02 6.08
CA LEU A 217 18.64 -8.49 7.43
C LEU A 217 19.21 -9.40 8.53
N GLY A 218 19.65 -10.62 8.18
CA GLY A 218 20.31 -11.57 9.06
C GLY A 218 19.46 -12.78 9.45
N ALA A 219 18.16 -12.80 9.10
CA ALA A 219 17.26 -13.88 9.49
C ALA A 219 17.59 -15.21 8.81
N LYS A 220 17.23 -16.32 9.47
CA LYS A 220 17.25 -17.64 8.84
C LYS A 220 15.97 -17.79 8.02
N VAL A 221 16.10 -18.08 6.74
CA VAL A 221 14.94 -18.08 5.83
C VAL A 221 14.73 -19.45 5.20
N CYS A 222 13.54 -19.99 5.38
CA CYS A 222 13.00 -21.07 4.58
C CYS A 222 12.10 -20.49 3.49
N TYR A 223 12.37 -20.85 2.24
CA TYR A 223 11.66 -20.31 1.07
C TYR A 223 10.98 -21.44 0.30
N MET A 224 9.69 -21.25 -0.02
CA MET A 224 8.89 -22.23 -0.77
C MET A 224 8.17 -21.59 -1.94
N SER A 225 8.32 -22.18 -3.13
CA SER A 225 7.65 -21.70 -4.34
C SER A 225 7.57 -22.79 -5.41
N VAL A 226 6.92 -22.46 -6.53
CA VAL A 226 6.83 -23.29 -7.73
C VAL A 226 7.45 -22.54 -8.91
N SER A 227 8.17 -23.27 -9.76
CA SER A 227 8.75 -22.78 -11.01
C SER A 227 8.46 -23.75 -12.15
N GLY A 228 8.75 -23.33 -13.38
CA GLY A 228 8.85 -24.27 -14.50
C GLY A 228 10.11 -25.13 -14.41
N ASN A 229 10.54 -25.66 -15.55
CA ASN A 229 11.79 -26.37 -15.71
C ASN A 229 12.56 -25.77 -16.91
N ASP A 230 13.09 -24.56 -16.70
CA ASP A 230 13.65 -23.69 -17.74
C ASP A 230 14.89 -22.91 -17.25
N ASP A 231 15.55 -22.19 -18.16
CA ASP A 231 16.75 -21.39 -17.85
C ASP A 231 16.49 -20.30 -16.79
N THR A 232 15.25 -19.83 -16.72
CA THR A 232 14.80 -18.81 -15.79
C THR A 232 14.78 -19.36 -14.36
N ARG A 233 14.35 -20.62 -14.18
CA ARG A 233 14.51 -21.34 -12.91
C ARG A 233 15.97 -21.45 -12.49
N ASP A 234 16.86 -21.83 -13.40
CA ASP A 234 18.28 -22.04 -13.07
C ASP A 234 18.92 -20.74 -12.56
N PHE A 235 18.63 -19.62 -13.22
CA PHE A 235 19.02 -18.30 -12.75
C PHE A 235 18.46 -18.00 -11.36
N ALA A 236 17.14 -18.17 -11.16
CA ALA A 236 16.50 -17.88 -9.89
C ALA A 236 17.08 -18.73 -8.75
N TYR A 237 17.25 -20.03 -8.98
CA TYR A 237 17.82 -20.96 -8.00
C TYR A 237 19.24 -20.55 -7.62
N GLY A 238 20.08 -20.16 -8.60
CA GLY A 238 21.41 -19.64 -8.34
C GLY A 238 21.41 -18.41 -7.42
N GLU A 239 20.53 -17.44 -7.66
CA GLU A 239 20.41 -16.25 -6.82
C GLU A 239 19.88 -16.58 -5.41
N LEU A 240 18.89 -17.46 -5.28
CA LEU A 240 18.37 -17.92 -3.98
C LEU A 240 19.47 -18.59 -3.13
N GLN A 241 20.36 -19.38 -3.77
CA GLN A 241 21.52 -19.96 -3.09
C GLN A 241 22.54 -18.89 -2.66
N ARG A 242 22.74 -17.83 -3.44
CA ARG A 242 23.62 -16.71 -3.06
C ARG A 242 23.12 -15.93 -1.84
N PHE A 243 21.80 -15.86 -1.65
CA PHE A 243 21.19 -15.33 -0.41
C PHE A 243 21.31 -16.29 0.78
N GLY A 244 21.72 -17.54 0.58
CA GLY A 244 21.86 -18.54 1.64
C GLY A 244 20.53 -19.08 2.17
N LEU A 245 19.50 -19.14 1.31
CA LEU A 245 18.15 -19.56 1.68
C LEU A 245 18.00 -21.09 1.70
N ASP A 246 17.30 -21.63 2.71
CA ASP A 246 16.80 -23.01 2.68
C ASP A 246 15.61 -23.09 1.70
N THR A 247 15.91 -23.50 0.46
CA THR A 247 15.03 -23.34 -0.70
C THR A 247 14.32 -24.64 -1.07
N THR A 248 12.99 -24.61 -1.07
CA THR A 248 12.13 -25.64 -1.66
C THR A 248 11.46 -25.09 -2.90
N LEU A 249 12.09 -25.28 -4.06
CA LEU A 249 11.58 -24.83 -5.36
C LEU A 249 11.06 -26.04 -6.16
N LEU A 250 9.74 -26.22 -6.15
CA LEU A 250 9.09 -27.34 -6.84
C LEU A 250 8.97 -27.05 -8.34
N GLY A 251 9.26 -28.04 -9.18
CA GLY A 251 9.06 -27.93 -10.63
C GLY A 251 7.64 -28.29 -11.04
N ASP A 252 7.06 -27.51 -11.95
CA ASP A 252 5.77 -27.76 -12.61
C ASP A 252 5.95 -27.63 -14.12
N ASP A 253 5.96 -28.75 -14.84
CA ASP A 253 6.15 -28.80 -16.29
C ASP A 253 4.97 -28.20 -17.08
N THR A 254 3.85 -27.87 -16.42
CA THR A 254 2.67 -27.27 -17.06
C THR A 254 2.73 -25.75 -17.15
N ARG A 255 3.74 -25.11 -16.54
CA ARG A 255 3.94 -23.65 -16.56
C ARG A 255 5.40 -23.26 -16.77
N PRO A 256 5.67 -22.09 -17.38
CA PRO A 256 7.01 -21.52 -17.33
C PRO A 256 7.30 -20.96 -15.93
N THR A 257 8.57 -20.80 -15.59
CA THR A 257 8.97 -19.92 -14.49
C THR A 257 8.58 -18.49 -14.85
N THR A 258 7.94 -17.77 -13.92
CA THR A 258 7.41 -16.43 -14.22
C THR A 258 8.55 -15.46 -14.53
N LEU A 259 8.54 -14.92 -15.75
CA LEU A 259 9.53 -13.96 -16.25
C LEU A 259 8.83 -12.66 -16.67
N LYS A 260 9.28 -11.53 -16.11
CA LYS A 260 8.81 -10.19 -16.45
C LYS A 260 9.90 -9.39 -17.14
N GLN A 261 9.81 -9.29 -18.46
CA GLN A 261 10.74 -8.53 -19.30
C GLN A 261 10.30 -7.07 -19.42
N ARG A 262 11.26 -6.15 -19.30
CA ARG A 262 11.06 -4.70 -19.48
C ARG A 262 12.08 -4.19 -20.50
N PHE A 263 11.58 -3.81 -21.67
CA PHE A 263 12.38 -3.20 -22.72
C PHE A 263 12.47 -1.70 -22.45
N ARG A 264 13.69 -1.17 -22.36
CA ARG A 264 13.93 0.23 -21.97
C ARG A 264 14.87 0.92 -22.95
N ALA A 265 14.55 2.15 -23.33
CA ALA A 265 15.43 3.03 -24.09
C ALA A 265 15.49 4.40 -23.40
N ASP A 266 16.67 5.01 -23.33
CA ASP A 266 16.88 6.33 -22.72
C ASP A 266 16.26 6.49 -21.31
N GLY A 267 16.31 5.42 -20.51
CA GLY A 267 15.76 5.39 -19.15
C GLY A 267 14.24 5.23 -19.05
N ILE A 268 13.53 5.16 -20.16
CA ILE A 268 12.07 4.98 -20.24
C ILE A 268 11.74 3.53 -20.58
N THR A 269 10.72 2.96 -19.94
CA THR A 269 10.20 1.63 -20.30
C THR A 269 9.26 1.74 -21.49
N LEU A 270 9.60 1.04 -22.57
CA LEU A 270 8.85 1.01 -23.82
C LEU A 270 7.77 -0.07 -23.81
N LEU A 271 8.11 -1.26 -23.32
CA LEU A 271 7.23 -2.43 -23.33
C LEU A 271 7.56 -3.34 -22.14
N GLY A 272 6.51 -3.85 -21.50
CA GLY A 272 6.60 -4.97 -20.57
C GLY A 272 6.04 -6.24 -21.20
N VAL A 273 6.78 -7.33 -21.18
CA VAL A 273 6.31 -8.66 -21.62
C VAL A 273 6.37 -9.61 -20.44
N SER A 274 5.28 -10.31 -20.16
CA SER A 274 5.22 -11.27 -19.06
C SER A 274 4.99 -12.68 -19.61
N HIS A 275 5.90 -13.59 -19.28
CA HIS A 275 5.76 -15.02 -19.53
C HIS A 275 5.35 -15.68 -18.23
N LEU A 276 4.07 -16.03 -18.12
CA LEU A 276 3.50 -16.54 -16.87
C LEU A 276 2.29 -17.42 -17.12
N HIS A 277 1.91 -18.17 -16.10
CA HIS A 277 0.67 -18.91 -16.02
C HIS A 277 -0.07 -18.48 -14.74
N GLN A 278 -1.38 -18.24 -14.82
CA GLN A 278 -2.17 -17.73 -13.68
C GLN A 278 -2.96 -18.81 -12.95
N GLY A 279 -3.12 -19.99 -13.57
CA GLY A 279 -3.87 -21.09 -12.97
C GLY A 279 -3.18 -21.63 -11.71
N ALA A 280 -4.01 -22.06 -10.76
CA ALA A 280 -3.58 -22.73 -9.53
C ALA A 280 -2.60 -23.88 -9.82
N ILE A 281 -1.62 -24.07 -8.95
CA ILE A 281 -0.76 -25.26 -8.96
C ILE A 281 -1.58 -26.53 -8.65
N ASP A 282 -1.15 -27.66 -9.20
CA ASP A 282 -1.79 -28.96 -8.97
C ASP A 282 -1.81 -29.34 -7.48
N VAL A 283 -2.79 -30.15 -7.08
CA VAL A 283 -2.99 -30.59 -5.70
C VAL A 283 -1.75 -31.30 -5.15
N ASN A 284 -1.03 -32.10 -5.96
CA ASN A 284 0.18 -32.77 -5.50
C ASN A 284 1.31 -31.78 -5.15
N LEU A 285 1.39 -30.64 -5.84
CA LEU A 285 2.34 -29.58 -5.50
C LEU A 285 1.92 -28.84 -4.23
N GLN A 286 0.62 -28.61 -4.06
CA GLN A 286 0.07 -28.03 -2.83
C GLN A 286 0.40 -28.91 -1.61
N ASP A 287 0.22 -30.23 -1.72
CA ASP A 287 0.51 -31.17 -0.65
C ASP A 287 2.01 -31.22 -0.30
N LYS A 288 2.90 -31.13 -1.29
CA LYS A 288 4.35 -31.04 -1.04
C LYS A 288 4.76 -29.75 -0.34
N ILE A 289 4.15 -28.61 -0.70
CA ILE A 289 4.37 -27.34 0.01
C ILE A 289 3.91 -27.49 1.46
N LEU A 290 2.73 -28.07 1.68
CA LEU A 290 2.21 -28.26 3.03
C LEU A 290 3.08 -29.19 3.87
N GLU A 291 3.52 -30.33 3.33
CA GLU A 291 4.42 -31.27 4.02
C GLU A 291 5.72 -30.57 4.44
N ARG A 292 6.30 -29.78 3.53
CA ARG A 292 7.50 -29.01 3.85
C ARG A 292 7.23 -27.94 4.91
N PHE A 293 6.08 -27.26 4.84
CA PHE A 293 5.67 -26.24 5.80
C PHE A 293 5.46 -26.84 7.20
N GLU A 294 4.81 -27.99 7.30
CA GLU A 294 4.61 -28.72 8.57
C GLU A 294 5.94 -29.05 9.25
N ALA A 295 6.97 -29.39 8.47
CA ALA A 295 8.29 -29.68 9.01
C ALA A 295 9.04 -28.46 9.55
N VAL A 296 8.73 -27.23 9.10
CA VAL A 296 9.51 -26.02 9.45
C VAL A 296 8.76 -25.03 10.33
N VAL A 297 7.42 -25.04 10.30
CA VAL A 297 6.58 -24.08 11.03
C VAL A 297 6.81 -24.06 12.54
N PRO A 298 7.13 -25.17 13.25
CA PRO A 298 7.34 -25.14 14.70
C PRO A 298 8.52 -24.26 15.14
N ASP A 299 9.50 -24.08 14.25
CA ASP A 299 10.71 -23.30 14.51
C ASP A 299 10.60 -21.85 14.00
N CYS A 300 9.54 -21.52 13.26
CA CYS A 300 9.36 -20.20 12.66
C CYS A 300 8.79 -19.21 13.67
N GLN A 301 9.27 -17.96 13.63
CA GLN A 301 8.64 -16.84 14.34
C GLN A 301 7.76 -16.00 13.40
N LEU A 302 7.98 -16.09 12.09
CA LEU A 302 7.21 -15.37 11.08
C LEU A 302 6.99 -16.23 9.84
N VAL A 303 5.76 -16.22 9.32
CA VAL A 303 5.40 -16.71 7.99
C VAL A 303 4.94 -15.54 7.14
N VAL A 304 5.47 -15.42 5.93
CA VAL A 304 5.13 -14.38 4.96
C VAL A 304 4.52 -15.01 3.71
N PHE A 305 3.27 -14.67 3.44
CA PHE A 305 2.60 -14.98 2.18
C PHE A 305 2.84 -13.83 1.20
N SER A 306 3.52 -14.12 0.08
CA SER A 306 3.82 -13.15 -0.96
C SER A 306 3.13 -13.55 -2.26
N ASP A 307 1.87 -13.14 -2.40
CA ASP A 307 0.97 -13.54 -3.48
C ASP A 307 0.98 -12.50 -4.60
N PHE A 308 1.34 -12.91 -5.82
CA PHE A 308 1.24 -12.07 -7.03
C PHE A 308 0.09 -12.51 -7.91
N ASN A 309 -0.77 -13.42 -7.42
CA ASN A 309 -1.90 -14.00 -8.12
C ASN A 309 -1.48 -14.78 -9.39
N TYR A 310 -0.33 -15.49 -9.33
CA TYR A 310 0.14 -16.41 -10.39
C TYR A 310 -0.10 -17.89 -10.08
N GLY A 311 -0.83 -18.16 -8.99
CA GLY A 311 -1.39 -19.47 -8.70
C GLY A 311 -0.50 -20.36 -7.84
N CYS A 312 0.65 -19.90 -7.32
CA CYS A 312 1.41 -20.62 -6.30
C CYS A 312 0.66 -20.75 -4.97
N LEU A 313 -0.25 -19.81 -4.67
CA LEU A 313 -1.05 -19.79 -3.46
C LEU A 313 -2.55 -19.94 -3.78
N PRO A 314 -3.06 -21.12 -4.19
CA PRO A 314 -4.49 -21.37 -4.30
C PRO A 314 -5.19 -21.27 -2.95
N GLN A 315 -6.49 -21.00 -2.94
CA GLN A 315 -7.22 -20.75 -1.70
C GLN A 315 -7.20 -21.94 -0.74
N ALA A 316 -7.40 -23.16 -1.25
CA ALA A 316 -7.34 -24.37 -0.44
C ALA A 316 -5.99 -24.59 0.25
N LEU A 317 -4.88 -24.21 -0.41
CA LEU A 317 -3.55 -24.27 0.20
C LEU A 317 -3.38 -23.18 1.26
N VAL A 318 -3.79 -21.94 0.96
CA VAL A 318 -3.71 -20.82 1.91
C VAL A 318 -4.44 -21.15 3.21
N GLU A 319 -5.66 -21.70 3.13
CA GLU A 319 -6.44 -22.08 4.31
C GLU A 319 -5.71 -23.12 5.18
N ARG A 320 -5.15 -24.18 4.58
CA ARG A 320 -4.39 -25.22 5.29
C ARG A 320 -3.10 -24.67 5.92
N LEU A 321 -2.40 -23.76 5.24
CA LEU A 321 -1.19 -23.11 5.77
C LEU A 321 -1.53 -22.18 6.96
N ILE A 322 -2.63 -21.44 6.86
CA ILE A 322 -3.12 -20.57 7.94
C ILE A 322 -3.48 -21.39 9.17
N GLU A 323 -4.27 -22.45 9.02
CA GLU A 323 -4.67 -23.34 10.13
C GLU A 323 -3.44 -23.89 10.86
N LEU A 324 -2.44 -24.36 10.12
CA LEU A 324 -1.22 -24.93 10.69
C LEU A 324 -0.34 -23.86 11.36
N GLY A 325 -0.28 -22.65 10.79
CA GLY A 325 0.40 -21.51 11.41
C GLY A 325 -0.27 -21.07 12.71
N GLN A 326 -1.60 -21.00 12.74
CA GLN A 326 -2.36 -20.67 13.96
C GLN A 326 -2.15 -21.72 15.06
N LEU A 327 -2.12 -23.01 14.70
CA LEU A 327 -1.87 -24.10 15.64
C LEU A 327 -0.53 -23.94 16.39
N HIS A 328 0.49 -23.43 15.69
CA HIS A 328 1.82 -23.17 16.26
C HIS A 328 1.98 -21.76 16.85
N GLY A 329 0.94 -20.92 16.77
CA GLY A 329 0.99 -19.53 17.26
C GLY A 329 2.04 -18.66 16.57
N VAL A 330 2.42 -18.98 15.33
CA VAL A 330 3.41 -18.20 14.57
C VAL A 330 2.81 -16.89 14.06
N MET A 331 3.59 -15.82 14.03
CA MET A 331 3.16 -14.58 13.38
C MET A 331 3.00 -14.82 11.88
N MET A 332 1.93 -14.31 11.31
CA MET A 332 1.65 -14.46 9.87
C MET A 332 1.36 -13.10 9.25
N ALA A 333 2.03 -12.81 8.15
CA ALA A 333 1.85 -11.61 7.36
C ALA A 333 1.54 -11.96 5.91
N ALA A 334 0.70 -11.17 5.25
CA ALA A 334 0.41 -11.36 3.84
C ALA A 334 0.44 -10.06 3.04
N ASP A 335 0.98 -10.16 1.82
CA ASP A 335 0.92 -9.15 0.77
C ASP A 335 0.35 -9.82 -0.48
N SER A 336 -0.71 -9.24 -1.06
CA SER A 336 -1.28 -9.70 -2.33
C SER A 336 -1.10 -8.60 -3.36
N GLN A 337 0.01 -8.67 -4.08
CA GLN A 337 0.38 -7.66 -5.04
C GLN A 337 -0.40 -7.85 -6.36
N SER A 338 -1.23 -6.85 -6.69
CA SER A 338 -2.10 -6.86 -7.87
C SER A 338 -1.68 -5.75 -8.83
N SER A 339 -0.61 -5.97 -9.60
CA SER A 339 -0.10 -4.95 -10.54
C SER A 339 -0.79 -4.98 -11.91
N SER A 340 -1.07 -6.18 -12.40
CA SER A 340 -1.61 -6.45 -13.75
C SER A 340 -2.72 -7.50 -13.73
N GLN A 341 -2.95 -8.08 -12.56
CA GLN A 341 -3.94 -9.12 -12.29
C GLN A 341 -4.92 -8.55 -11.28
N ILE A 342 -6.12 -9.12 -11.24
CA ILE A 342 -7.09 -8.83 -10.20
C ILE A 342 -6.86 -9.84 -9.08
N GLY A 343 -6.45 -9.36 -7.91
CA GLY A 343 -6.36 -10.16 -6.68
C GLY A 343 -7.33 -9.67 -5.61
N ASP A 344 -7.52 -10.47 -4.57
CA ASP A 344 -8.27 -10.09 -3.36
C ASP A 344 -7.40 -10.37 -2.14
N VAL A 345 -6.81 -9.32 -1.55
CA VAL A 345 -5.97 -9.46 -0.34
C VAL A 345 -6.76 -9.92 0.88
N SER A 346 -8.09 -9.70 0.89
CA SER A 346 -8.95 -10.08 2.01
C SER A 346 -9.19 -11.58 2.14
N ARG A 347 -8.67 -12.38 1.19
CA ARG A 347 -8.65 -13.84 1.25
C ARG A 347 -7.72 -14.40 2.33
N PHE A 348 -6.70 -13.63 2.73
CA PHE A 348 -5.76 -14.00 3.78
C PHE A 348 -6.37 -13.69 5.15
N LYS A 349 -7.21 -14.63 5.64
CA LYS A 349 -7.96 -14.47 6.88
C LYS A 349 -7.10 -14.58 8.13
N GLY A 350 -7.40 -13.81 9.17
CA GLY A 350 -6.78 -13.97 10.49
C GLY A 350 -5.28 -13.63 10.53
N MET A 351 -4.79 -12.83 9.58
CA MET A 351 -3.39 -12.41 9.54
C MET A 351 -3.05 -11.48 10.70
N HIS A 352 -1.82 -11.56 11.19
CA HIS A 352 -1.32 -10.58 12.16
C HIS A 352 -1.04 -9.23 11.49
N LEU A 353 -0.66 -9.27 10.21
CA LEU A 353 -0.35 -8.09 9.42
C LEU A 353 -0.76 -8.27 7.95
N LEU A 354 -1.52 -7.34 7.42
CA LEU A 354 -1.70 -7.16 5.98
C LEU A 354 -1.00 -5.90 5.49
N THR A 355 -0.36 -5.96 4.32
CA THR A 355 0.36 -4.81 3.76
C THR A 355 -0.10 -4.44 2.35
N PRO A 356 -1.39 -4.18 2.09
CA PRO A 356 -1.88 -3.84 0.75
C PRO A 356 -1.49 -2.41 0.33
N THR A 357 -1.45 -2.14 -0.96
CA THR A 357 -1.54 -0.79 -1.51
C THR A 357 -2.97 -0.27 -1.44
N GLU A 358 -3.16 1.05 -1.56
CA GLU A 358 -4.51 1.62 -1.74
C GLU A 358 -5.26 0.97 -2.91
N HIS A 359 -4.58 0.72 -4.03
CA HIS A 359 -5.20 0.10 -5.19
C HIS A 359 -5.72 -1.30 -4.87
N GLU A 360 -4.88 -2.15 -4.27
CA GLU A 360 -5.26 -3.51 -3.86
C GLU A 360 -6.41 -3.51 -2.86
N ALA A 361 -6.41 -2.60 -1.88
CA ALA A 361 -7.48 -2.49 -0.91
C ALA A 361 -8.82 -2.10 -1.56
N ARG A 362 -8.80 -1.10 -2.46
CA ARG A 362 -10.00 -0.67 -3.19
C ARG A 362 -10.55 -1.77 -4.10
N VAL A 363 -9.68 -2.48 -4.80
CA VAL A 363 -10.08 -3.62 -5.66
C VAL A 363 -10.70 -4.74 -4.82
N SER A 364 -10.07 -5.10 -3.70
CA SER A 364 -10.52 -6.18 -2.80
C SER A 364 -11.88 -5.88 -2.16
N LEU A 365 -12.15 -4.61 -1.85
CA LEU A 365 -13.41 -4.16 -1.25
C LEU A 365 -14.46 -3.71 -2.29
N ARG A 366 -14.09 -3.59 -3.56
CA ARG A 366 -14.88 -2.92 -4.62
C ARG A 366 -15.30 -1.51 -4.17
N ASN A 367 -14.40 -0.81 -3.48
CA ASN A 367 -14.66 0.48 -2.85
C ASN A 367 -13.79 1.58 -3.48
N HIS A 368 -14.40 2.40 -4.33
CA HIS A 368 -13.74 3.51 -5.00
C HIS A 368 -14.04 4.88 -4.37
N GLN A 369 -14.90 4.91 -3.34
CA GLN A 369 -15.52 6.14 -2.88
C GLN A 369 -15.05 6.55 -1.50
N ASP A 370 -14.88 5.61 -0.56
CA ASP A 370 -14.60 5.96 0.83
C ASP A 370 -13.15 6.46 1.03
N GLY A 371 -12.99 7.28 2.07
CA GLY A 371 -11.70 7.71 2.60
C GLY A 371 -10.82 6.56 3.11
N LEU A 372 -9.51 6.84 3.25
CA LEU A 372 -8.50 5.82 3.57
C LEU A 372 -8.72 5.12 4.92
N VAL A 373 -9.22 5.83 5.93
CA VAL A 373 -9.46 5.26 7.27
C VAL A 373 -10.57 4.22 7.21
N VAL A 374 -11.69 4.57 6.57
CA VAL A 374 -12.83 3.66 6.38
C VAL A 374 -12.44 2.47 5.51
N LEU A 375 -11.68 2.71 4.43
CA LEU A 375 -11.16 1.66 3.57
C LEU A 375 -10.27 0.67 4.34
N ALA A 376 -9.35 1.18 5.17
CA ALA A 376 -8.46 0.35 5.99
C ALA A 376 -9.25 -0.49 7.00
N GLU A 377 -10.25 0.10 7.66
CA GLU A 377 -11.10 -0.59 8.64
C GLU A 377 -11.96 -1.66 7.99
N GLN A 378 -12.65 -1.35 6.88
CA GLN A 378 -13.43 -2.33 6.13
C GLN A 378 -12.58 -3.51 5.67
N LEU A 379 -11.33 -3.27 5.27
CA LEU A 379 -10.43 -4.34 4.82
C LEU A 379 -9.94 -5.18 6.00
N ARG A 380 -9.60 -4.54 7.12
CA ARG A 380 -9.26 -5.21 8.38
C ARG A 380 -10.40 -6.12 8.81
N ASP A 381 -11.62 -5.59 8.89
CA ASP A 381 -12.82 -6.35 9.28
C ASP A 381 -13.10 -7.50 8.30
N LYS A 382 -13.10 -7.21 6.99
CA LYS A 382 -13.33 -8.24 5.97
C LYS A 382 -12.29 -9.34 6.06
N SER A 383 -11.02 -9.04 6.33
CA SER A 383 -9.94 -10.02 6.40
C SER A 383 -9.73 -10.62 7.79
N GLU A 384 -10.38 -10.11 8.83
CA GLU A 384 -10.12 -10.47 10.22
C GLU A 384 -8.63 -10.30 10.60
N ALA A 385 -7.94 -9.36 9.94
CA ALA A 385 -6.54 -9.09 10.23
C ALA A 385 -6.40 -8.23 11.49
N ARG A 386 -5.35 -8.46 12.29
CA ARG A 386 -5.11 -7.63 13.48
C ARG A 386 -4.61 -6.24 13.13
N ASN A 387 -3.68 -6.17 12.18
CA ASN A 387 -3.04 -4.93 11.77
C ASN A 387 -3.01 -4.79 10.25
N LEU A 388 -3.09 -3.56 9.77
CA LEU A 388 -3.05 -3.23 8.35
C LEU A 388 -2.13 -2.03 8.10
N ILE A 389 -1.19 -2.19 7.17
CA ILE A 389 -0.33 -1.11 6.69
C ILE A 389 -0.70 -0.85 5.23
N LEU A 390 -1.45 0.23 5.00
CA LEU A 390 -1.86 0.66 3.67
C LEU A 390 -0.74 1.46 3.01
N LYS A 391 -0.11 0.90 1.97
CA LYS A 391 0.98 1.54 1.20
C LYS A 391 0.40 2.57 0.23
N LEU A 392 0.89 3.81 0.30
CA LEU A 392 0.43 4.96 -0.50
C LEU A 392 1.51 5.48 -1.47
N GLY A 393 2.52 4.65 -1.75
CA GLY A 393 3.65 4.99 -2.63
C GLY A 393 4.46 6.17 -2.08
N GLN A 394 4.62 7.22 -2.89
CA GLN A 394 5.38 8.42 -2.49
C GLN A 394 4.69 9.23 -1.39
N GLU A 395 3.39 9.00 -1.15
CA GLU A 395 2.62 9.67 -0.10
C GLU A 395 2.79 8.99 1.28
N GLY A 396 3.61 7.94 1.36
CA GLY A 396 3.93 7.23 2.59
C GLY A 396 3.07 6.00 2.82
N ALA A 397 2.66 5.77 4.08
CA ALA A 397 1.80 4.66 4.47
C ALA A 397 0.83 5.10 5.57
N LEU A 398 -0.35 4.48 5.61
CA LEU A 398 -1.33 4.61 6.69
C LEU A 398 -1.32 3.33 7.52
N LEU A 399 -1.02 3.46 8.81
CA LEU A 399 -0.93 2.34 9.75
C LEU A 399 -2.25 2.28 10.53
N HIS A 400 -2.98 1.18 10.37
CA HIS A 400 -4.14 0.83 11.17
C HIS A 400 -3.72 -0.33 12.07
N LEU A 401 -3.42 -0.01 13.33
CA LEU A 401 -2.88 -0.97 14.30
C LEU A 401 -3.88 -1.20 15.42
N GLU A 402 -3.94 -2.44 15.91
CA GLU A 402 -4.67 -2.76 17.14
C GLU A 402 -4.07 -1.95 18.30
N SER A 403 -4.92 -1.39 19.16
CA SER A 403 -4.45 -0.68 20.35
C SER A 403 -3.83 -1.71 21.29
N ALA A 404 -2.58 -1.51 21.70
CA ALA A 404 -1.98 -2.35 22.73
C ALA A 404 -2.79 -2.19 24.03
N GLU A 405 -3.41 -3.28 24.50
CA GLU A 405 -4.04 -3.36 25.82
C GLU A 405 -3.03 -3.19 26.96
#